data_AF-A0A101H6L3-F1
#
_entry.id   AF-A0A101H6L3-F1
#
_cell.length_a   1.000
_cell.length_b   1.000
_cell.length_c   1.000
_cell.angle_alpha   90.00
_cell.angle_beta   90.00
_cell.angle_gamma   90.00
#
_symmetry.space_group_name_H-M   'P 1'
#
loop_
_entity.id
_entity.type
_entity.pdbx_description
1 polymer ?
#
loop_
_entity_poly.entity_id
_entity_poly.type
_entity_poly.pdbx_seq_one_letter_code
_entity_poly.pdbx_strand_id
1 'polypeptide(L)'
;MTIDPDKTALFLDKDLEMSTFAVRPEACPFFRFIEKKGYCSVHATRPGICRDYGCWRILILDSRGRRAGRIMESRHLSSDDPILLAIFAERSHLLEKLPDSDWDDAVIRMLRSAGYVVRT
;
A
#
# COMPACT_ATOMS: atom_id res chain seq x y z
N MET A 1 -17.43 -6.39 0.37
CA MET A 1 -16.46 -5.33 0.71
C MET A 1 -16.85 -4.80 2.08
N THR A 2 -15.87 -4.60 2.95
CA THR A 2 -16.01 -4.06 4.31
C THR A 2 -14.92 -3.02 4.53
N ILE A 3 -15.24 -1.97 5.30
CA ILE A 3 -14.25 -0.95 5.66
C ILE A 3 -13.15 -1.59 6.51
N ASP A 4 -11.90 -1.31 6.17
CA ASP A 4 -10.74 -1.74 6.93
C ASP A 4 -10.82 -1.15 8.35
N PRO A 5 -10.68 -1.94 9.41
CA PRO A 5 -10.91 -1.47 10.79
C PRO A 5 -10.12 -0.21 11.14
N ASP A 6 -8.86 -0.14 10.69
CA ASP A 6 -7.93 0.98 10.92
C ASP A 6 -8.30 2.26 10.15
N LYS A 7 -9.22 2.19 9.18
CA LYS A 7 -9.61 3.29 8.30
C LYS A 7 -11.06 3.73 8.50
N THR A 8 -11.76 3.18 9.49
CA THR A 8 -13.16 3.54 9.79
C THR A 8 -13.34 5.04 10.00
N ALA A 9 -12.47 5.67 10.80
CA ALA A 9 -12.52 7.11 11.03
C ALA A 9 -12.31 7.91 9.74
N LEU A 10 -11.37 7.50 8.88
CA LEU A 10 -11.10 8.16 7.60
C LEU A 10 -12.29 8.07 6.64
N PHE A 11 -13.01 6.95 6.66
CA PHE A 11 -14.17 6.75 5.81
C PHE A 11 -15.35 7.63 6.25
N LEU A 12 -15.57 7.75 7.56
CA LEU A 12 -16.71 8.49 8.14
C LEU A 12 -16.50 10.01 8.22
N ASP A 13 -15.27 10.48 8.05
CA ASP A 13 -14.95 11.90 8.07
C ASP A 13 -15.54 12.61 6.85
N LYS A 14 -16.59 13.41 7.11
CA LYS A 14 -17.33 14.15 6.09
C LYS A 14 -16.54 15.31 5.49
N ASP A 15 -15.63 15.90 6.26
CA ASP A 15 -14.82 17.02 5.80
C ASP A 15 -13.79 16.49 4.79
N LEU A 16 -13.17 15.34 5.09
CA LEU A 16 -12.31 14.62 4.16
C LEU A 16 -13.05 14.07 2.94
N GLU A 17 -14.28 13.59 3.12
CA GLU A 17 -15.15 13.15 2.03
C GLU A 17 -15.40 14.30 1.05
N MET A 18 -15.89 15.44 1.55
CA MET A 18 -16.16 16.62 0.76
C MET A 18 -14.91 17.13 0.06
N SER A 19 -13.78 17.20 0.77
CA SER A 19 -12.51 17.63 0.18
C SER A 19 -12.02 16.68 -0.91
N THR A 20 -12.18 15.37 -0.73
CA THR A 20 -11.72 14.37 -1.72
C THR A 20 -12.51 14.53 -3.01
N PHE A 21 -13.84 14.61 -2.93
CA PHE A 21 -14.69 14.70 -4.12
C PHE A 21 -14.79 16.10 -4.72
N ALA A 22 -14.51 17.15 -3.94
CA ALA A 22 -14.37 18.50 -4.48
C ALA A 22 -13.14 18.61 -5.41
N VAL A 23 -12.04 17.93 -5.05
CA VAL A 23 -10.79 17.95 -5.84
C VAL A 23 -10.76 16.85 -6.90
N ARG A 24 -11.41 15.70 -6.63
CA ARG A 24 -11.48 14.52 -7.51
C ARG A 24 -12.91 13.96 -7.53
N PRO A 25 -13.83 14.60 -8.26
CA PRO A 25 -15.23 14.14 -8.34
C PRO A 25 -15.37 12.70 -8.85
N GLU A 26 -14.41 12.24 -9.65
CA GLU A 26 -14.33 10.90 -10.23
C GLU A 26 -13.73 9.84 -9.30
N ALA A 27 -13.31 10.23 -8.09
CA ALA A 27 -12.68 9.30 -7.17
C ALA A 27 -13.63 8.15 -6.77
N CYS A 28 -13.05 6.98 -6.51
CA CYS A 28 -13.78 5.86 -5.93
C CYS A 28 -14.44 6.27 -4.59
N PRO A 29 -15.67 5.84 -4.27
CA PRO A 29 -16.35 6.15 -3.00
C PRO A 29 -15.55 5.78 -1.74
N PHE A 30 -14.66 4.79 -1.85
CA PHE A 30 -13.80 4.32 -0.77
C PHE A 30 -12.42 5.00 -0.74
N PHE A 31 -12.16 5.93 -1.65
CA PHE A 31 -10.92 6.68 -1.67
C PHE A 31 -11.02 7.92 -0.78
N ARG A 32 -9.98 8.18 0.01
CA ARG A 32 -9.82 9.38 0.82
C ARG A 32 -8.45 9.98 0.55
N PHE A 33 -8.38 11.27 0.26
CA PHE A 33 -7.12 11.97 0.03
C PHE A 33 -6.83 12.93 1.18
N ILE A 34 -5.74 12.67 1.91
CA ILE A 34 -5.38 13.36 3.16
C ILE A 34 -3.91 13.71 3.08
N GLU A 35 -3.55 14.98 3.31
CA GLU A 35 -2.15 15.43 3.40
C GLU A 35 -1.26 14.89 2.27
N LYS A 36 -1.75 14.97 1.02
CA LYS A 36 -1.07 14.50 -0.21
C LYS A 36 -0.95 12.97 -0.35
N LYS A 37 -1.68 12.19 0.46
CA LYS A 37 -1.70 10.72 0.40
C LYS A 37 -3.12 10.22 0.13
N GLY A 38 -3.21 9.19 -0.71
CA GLY A 38 -4.47 8.50 -1.01
C GLY A 38 -4.61 7.23 -0.16
N TYR A 39 -5.81 7.01 0.37
CA TYR A 39 -6.17 5.86 1.19
C TYR A 39 -7.38 5.16 0.56
N CYS A 40 -7.31 3.84 0.41
CA CYS A 40 -8.47 3.01 0.12
C CYS A 40 -9.01 2.49 1.45
N SER A 41 -10.26 2.82 1.79
CA SER A 41 -10.88 2.41 3.04
C SER A 41 -11.37 0.96 3.05
N VAL A 42 -11.32 0.25 1.92
CA VAL A 42 -11.71 -1.17 1.78
C VAL A 42 -10.57 -2.02 1.23
N HIS A 43 -9.31 -1.61 1.46
CA HIS A 43 -8.16 -2.20 0.78
C HIS A 43 -8.09 -3.71 0.95
N ALA A 44 -8.30 -4.20 2.17
CA ALA A 44 -8.20 -5.62 2.51
C ALA A 44 -9.30 -6.47 1.86
N THR A 45 -10.46 -5.89 1.58
CA THR A 45 -11.63 -6.59 1.04
C THR A 45 -12.10 -6.06 -0.31
N ARG A 46 -11.23 -5.32 -1.01
CA ARG A 46 -11.55 -4.72 -2.31
C ARG A 46 -11.87 -5.81 -3.33
N PRO A 47 -12.79 -5.54 -4.26
CA PRO A 47 -13.23 -6.51 -5.26
C PRO A 47 -12.10 -6.73 -6.28
N GLY A 48 -12.19 -7.83 -7.04
CA GLY A 48 -11.18 -8.19 -8.06
C GLY A 48 -10.85 -7.04 -9.01
N ILE A 49 -11.89 -6.36 -9.51
CA ILE A 49 -11.76 -5.18 -10.37
C ILE A 49 -10.85 -4.09 -9.78
N CYS A 50 -10.85 -3.87 -8.46
CA CYS A 50 -9.98 -2.88 -7.82
C CYS A 50 -8.52 -3.36 -7.63
N ARG A 51 -8.25 -4.66 -7.73
CA ARG A 51 -6.88 -5.21 -7.77
C ARG A 51 -6.27 -5.01 -9.14
N ASP A 52 -7.09 -5.13 -10.19
CA ASP A 52 -6.68 -4.93 -11.57
C ASP A 52 -6.20 -3.48 -11.84
N TYR A 53 -6.72 -2.49 -11.10
CA TYR A 53 -6.30 -1.08 -11.18
C TYR A 53 -5.03 -0.72 -10.36
N GLY A 54 -4.37 -1.69 -9.71
CA GLY A 54 -2.98 -1.52 -9.27
C GLY A 54 -2.68 -0.53 -8.14
N CYS A 55 -3.51 -0.49 -7.08
CA CYS A 55 -3.16 0.24 -5.85
C CYS A 55 -1.92 -0.35 -5.14
N TRP A 56 -1.43 0.33 -4.10
CA TRP A 56 -0.28 -0.14 -3.32
C TRP A 56 -0.64 -1.45 -2.60
N ARG A 57 0.14 -2.51 -2.83
CA ARG A 57 0.02 -3.83 -2.17
C ARG A 57 0.69 -3.84 -0.80
N ILE A 58 1.82 -3.13 -0.66
CA ILE A 58 2.58 -3.03 0.59
C ILE A 58 3.11 -1.61 0.78
N LEU A 59 2.93 -1.06 1.98
CA LEU A 59 3.55 0.20 2.42
C LEU A 59 4.78 -0.10 3.29
N ILE A 60 5.90 0.53 2.95
CA ILE A 60 7.20 0.33 3.62
C ILE A 60 7.61 1.64 4.31
N LEU A 61 7.89 1.57 5.60
CA LEU A 61 8.32 2.69 6.42
C LEU A 61 9.74 2.47 6.93
N ASP A 62 10.49 3.56 7.10
CA ASP A 62 11.79 3.57 7.79
C ASP A 62 11.62 3.40 9.32
N SER A 63 12.74 3.30 10.02
CA SER A 63 12.77 3.16 11.48
C SER A 63 12.21 4.36 12.24
N ARG A 64 12.00 5.50 11.56
CA ARG A 64 11.37 6.72 12.09
C ARG A 64 9.89 6.81 11.73
N GLY A 65 9.33 5.78 11.09
CA GLY A 65 7.93 5.74 10.65
C GLY A 65 7.63 6.57 9.40
N ARG A 66 8.64 7.09 8.70
CA ARG A 66 8.47 7.83 7.43
C ARG A 66 8.41 6.84 6.27
N ARG A 67 7.74 7.20 5.17
CA ARG A 67 7.64 6.32 4.00
C ARG A 67 9.02 6.13 3.36
N ALA A 68 9.50 4.89 3.36
CA ALA A 68 10.68 4.48 2.62
C ALA A 68 10.32 4.04 1.19
N GLY A 69 9.19 3.34 1.02
CA GLY A 69 8.75 2.88 -0.30
C GLY A 69 7.37 2.26 -0.29
N ARG A 70 6.97 1.72 -1.44
CA ARG A 70 5.72 0.96 -1.62
C ARG A 70 5.89 -0.11 -2.69
N ILE A 71 5.21 -1.23 -2.51
CA ILE A 71 5.10 -2.27 -3.54
C ILE A 71 3.72 -2.13 -4.16
N MET A 72 3.66 -2.09 -5.47
CA MET A 72 2.43 -2.05 -6.26
C MET A 72 1.89 -3.48 -6.45
N GLU A 73 0.61 -3.64 -6.83
CA GLU A 73 0.06 -4.99 -7.11
C GLU A 73 0.88 -5.81 -8.11
N SER A 74 1.52 -5.16 -9.08
CA SER A 74 2.44 -5.79 -10.03
C SER A 74 3.75 -6.29 -9.39
N ARG A 75 3.83 -6.38 -8.06
CA ARG A 75 5.04 -6.71 -7.28
C ARG A 75 6.21 -5.74 -7.53
N HIS A 76 5.93 -4.60 -8.16
CA HIS A 76 6.91 -3.56 -8.46
C HIS A 76 7.16 -2.67 -7.24
N LEU A 77 8.42 -2.49 -6.88
CA LEU A 77 8.83 -1.54 -5.84
C LEU A 77 8.95 -0.12 -6.42
N SER A 78 8.25 0.83 -5.81
CA SER A 78 8.44 2.27 -5.99
C SER A 78 9.02 2.87 -4.70
N SER A 79 10.28 3.32 -4.77
CA SER A 79 11.06 3.82 -3.63
C SER A 79 12.11 4.82 -4.10
N ASP A 80 12.38 5.84 -3.28
CA ASP A 80 13.54 6.74 -3.44
C ASP A 80 14.68 6.35 -2.48
N ASP A 81 14.46 5.37 -1.59
CA ASP A 81 15.47 4.85 -0.67
C ASP A 81 16.42 3.90 -1.42
N PRO A 82 17.72 4.26 -1.56
CA PRO A 82 18.69 3.47 -2.32
C PRO A 82 19.01 2.13 -1.66
N ILE A 83 18.94 2.03 -0.33
CA ILE A 83 19.19 0.77 0.39
C ILE A 83 18.03 -0.18 0.13
N LEU A 84 16.80 0.32 0.20
CA LEU A 84 15.60 -0.46 -0.10
C LEU A 84 15.60 -0.96 -1.55
N LEU A 85 15.97 -0.10 -2.51
CA LEU A 85 16.10 -0.46 -3.92
C LEU A 85 17.13 -1.59 -4.11
N ALA A 86 18.29 -1.49 -3.47
CA ALA A 86 19.35 -2.49 -3.58
C ALA A 86 18.91 -3.86 -3.02
N ILE A 87 18.33 -3.89 -1.82
CA ILE A 87 17.83 -5.12 -1.19
C ILE A 87 16.78 -5.80 -2.06
N PHE A 88 15.85 -5.00 -2.60
CA PHE A 88 14.77 -5.54 -3.41
C PHE A 88 15.28 -6.07 -4.76
N ALA A 89 16.22 -5.35 -5.41
CA ALA A 89 16.84 -5.81 -6.64
C ALA A 89 17.63 -7.12 -6.45
N GLU A 90 18.35 -7.25 -5.33
CA GLU A 90 19.12 -8.45 -5.01
C GLU A 90 18.21 -9.68 -4.82
N ARG A 91 17.02 -9.52 -4.21
CA ARG A 91 16.23 -10.65 -3.71
C ARG A 91 14.93 -10.92 -4.45
N SER A 92 14.44 -9.99 -5.27
CA SER A 92 13.14 -10.12 -5.98
C SER A 92 13.05 -11.36 -6.86
N HIS A 93 14.15 -11.75 -7.52
CA HIS A 93 14.22 -12.93 -8.38
C HIS A 93 13.93 -14.25 -7.63
N LEU A 94 14.25 -14.31 -6.32
CA LEU A 94 13.96 -15.48 -5.48
C LEU A 94 12.47 -15.61 -5.16
N LEU A 95 11.71 -14.53 -5.34
CA LEU A 95 10.29 -14.45 -5.01
C LEU A 95 9.38 -14.64 -6.22
N GLU A 96 9.87 -14.47 -7.45
CA GLU A 96 9.03 -14.43 -8.67
C GLU A 96 8.04 -15.60 -8.79
N LYS A 97 8.48 -16.81 -8.46
CA LYS A 97 7.68 -18.03 -8.63
C LYS A 97 6.71 -18.31 -7.48
N LEU A 98 6.72 -17.50 -6.43
CA LEU A 98 5.85 -17.72 -5.28
C LEU A 98 4.39 -17.36 -5.60
N PRO A 99 3.43 -18.15 -5.11
CA PRO A 99 2.02 -17.75 -5.02
C PRO A 99 1.89 -16.44 -4.23
N ASP A 100 0.84 -15.68 -4.52
CA ASP A 100 0.61 -14.35 -3.94
C ASP A 100 0.70 -14.30 -2.40
N SER A 101 0.08 -15.25 -1.69
CA SER A 101 0.13 -15.31 -0.22
C SER A 101 1.55 -15.54 0.31
N ASP A 102 2.29 -16.44 -0.33
CA ASP A 102 3.64 -16.82 0.08
C ASP A 102 4.64 -15.72 -0.30
N TRP A 103 4.35 -15.00 -1.38
CA TRP A 103 5.10 -13.85 -1.86
C TRP A 103 5.03 -12.70 -0.86
N ASP A 104 3.81 -12.33 -0.41
CA ASP A 104 3.61 -11.25 0.56
C ASP A 104 4.34 -11.56 1.86
N ASP A 105 4.19 -12.78 2.38
CA ASP A 105 4.87 -13.23 3.59
C ASP A 105 6.40 -13.19 3.46
N ALA A 106 6.94 -13.65 2.34
CA ALA A 106 8.38 -13.65 2.10
C ALA A 106 8.94 -12.24 1.98
N VAL A 107 8.26 -11.34 1.27
CA VAL A 107 8.72 -9.96 1.10
C VAL A 107 8.60 -9.16 2.40
N ILE A 108 7.54 -9.38 3.19
CA ILE A 108 7.38 -8.78 4.53
C ILE A 108 8.53 -9.21 5.44
N ARG A 109 8.86 -10.52 5.48
CA ARG A 109 9.99 -11.03 6.26
C ARG A 109 11.31 -10.40 5.83
N MET A 110 11.57 -10.35 4.53
CA MET A 110 12.76 -9.72 3.97
C MET A 110 12.89 -8.25 4.42
N LEU A 111 11.84 -7.46 4.24
CA LEU A 111 11.84 -6.03 4.59
C LEU A 111 11.99 -5.80 6.09
N ARG A 112 11.30 -6.59 6.92
CA ARG A 112 11.45 -6.53 8.38
C ARG A 112 12.86 -6.91 8.83
N SER A 113 13.47 -7.93 8.22
CA SER A 113 14.86 -8.33 8.52
C SER A 113 15.87 -7.24 8.17
N ALA A 114 15.54 -6.37 7.22
CA ALA A 114 16.33 -5.20 6.84
C ALA A 114 16.05 -3.95 7.69
N GLY A 115 15.18 -4.04 8.70
CA GLY A 115 14.89 -2.95 9.63
C GLY A 115 13.74 -2.02 9.20
N TYR A 116 12.99 -2.36 8.15
CA TYR A 116 11.81 -1.60 7.74
C TYR A 116 10.55 -2.06 8.49
N VAL A 117 9.61 -1.12 8.67
CA VAL A 117 8.27 -1.42 9.16
C VAL A 117 7.33 -1.57 7.97
N VAL A 118 6.55 -2.65 7.95
CA VAL A 118 5.69 -3.02 6.82
C VAL A 118 4.22 -2.99 7.21
N ARG A 119 3.38 -2.38 6.37
CA ARG A 119 1.92 -2.36 6.49
C ARG A 119 1.28 -2.88 5.20
N THR A 120 0.36 -3.82 5.33
CA THR A 120 -0.43 -4.44 4.26
C THR A 120 -1.89 -4.04 4.39
#